data_AF-A0AAV8WUG9-F1
#
_entry.id   AF-A0AAV8WUG9-F1
#
_cell.length_a   1.000
_cell.length_b   1.000
_cell.length_c   1.000
_cell.angle_alpha   90.00
_cell.angle_beta   90.00
_cell.angle_gamma   90.00
#
_symmetry.space_group_name_H-M   'P 1'
#
loop_
_entity.id
_entity.type
_entity.pdbx_description
1 polymer ?
#
loop_
_entity_poly.entity_id
_entity_poly.type
_entity_poly.pdbx_seq_one_letter_code
_entity_poly.pdbx_strand_id
1 'polypeptide(L)' 'MHVLVSGSMMNTGHSVIFTVDNDTRHHINVTGGPLSYKYQFQEIHIHYGLHDQFGSEHSINGYAFPAEVRTLTLSSFIQ' A
#
# COMPACT_ATOMS: atom_id res chain seq x y z
N MET A 1 -5.12 18.56 9.63
CA MET A 1 -3.73 18.62 9.14
C MET A 1 -3.50 17.42 8.24
N HIS A 2 -3.11 17.63 6.98
CA HIS A 2 -2.66 16.53 6.10
C HIS A 2 -1.14 16.49 6.15
N VAL A 3 -0.57 15.30 6.33
CA VAL A 3 0.87 15.08 6.24
C VAL A 3 1.17 14.66 4.80
N LEU A 4 2.05 15.41 4.13
CA LEU A 4 2.53 15.05 2.81
C LEU A 4 3.71 14.09 2.93
N VAL A 5 3.70 13.06 2.08
CA VAL A 5 4.77 12.08 1.99
C VAL A 5 5.24 12.02 0.55
N SER A 6 6.55 12.12 0.38
CA SER A 6 7.22 12.00 -0.91
C SER A 6 7.72 10.57 -1.12
N GLY A 7 7.80 10.18 -2.38
CA GLY A 7 8.27 8.88 -2.80
C GLY A 7 8.42 8.81 -4.31
N SER A 8 8.88 7.66 -4.79
CA SER A 8 9.06 7.38 -6.21
C SER A 8 8.01 6.39 -6.70
N MET A 9 7.56 6.55 -7.95
CA MET A 9 6.71 5.58 -8.63
C MET A 9 7.52 4.80 -9.65
N MET A 10 7.38 3.47 -9.62
CA MET A 10 8.05 2.54 -10.52
C MET A 10 7.02 1.63 -11.19
N ASN A 11 7.12 1.51 -12.51
CA ASN A 11 6.44 0.46 -13.26
C ASN A 11 7.37 -0.76 -13.36
N THR A 12 6.95 -1.90 -12.85
CA THR A 12 7.75 -3.14 -12.83
C THR A 12 7.52 -4.04 -14.05
N GLY A 13 6.63 -3.64 -14.97
CA GLY A 13 6.12 -4.49 -16.05
C GLY A 13 4.94 -5.38 -15.64
N HIS A 14 4.67 -5.50 -14.34
CA HIS A 14 3.54 -6.27 -13.80
C HIS A 14 2.63 -5.46 -12.87
N SER A 15 3.16 -4.42 -12.23
CA SER A 15 2.43 -3.56 -11.29
C SER A 15 3.04 -2.17 -11.26
N VAL A 16 2.33 -1.23 -10.65
CA VAL A 16 2.85 0.09 -10.28
C VAL A 16 3.11 0.10 -8.79
N ILE A 17 4.35 0.39 -8.41
CA ILE A 17 4.79 0.47 -7.02
C ILE A 17 5.12 1.92 -6.71
N PHE A 18 4.56 2.44 -5.62
CA PHE A 18 5.02 3.67 -4.99
C PHE A 18 5.84 3.31 -3.76
N THR A 19 7.06 3.84 -3.66
CA THR A 19 7.97 3.61 -2.52
C THR A 19 8.26 4.93 -1.84
N VAL A 20 8.09 4.98 -0.52
CA VAL A 20 8.35 6.18 0.30
C VAL A 20 9.85 6.49 0.31
N ASP A 21 10.20 7.78 0.24
CA ASP A 21 11.60 8.19 0.35
C ASP A 21 12.14 7.93 1.76
N ASN A 22 13.37 7.40 1.86
CA ASN A 22 14.01 7.11 3.14
C ASN A 22 14.27 8.37 4.00
N ASP A 23 14.38 9.55 3.39
CA ASP A 23 14.61 10.83 4.09
C ASP A 23 13.30 11.54 4.49
N THR A 24 12.19 10.80 4.55
CA THR A 24 10.92 11.38 4.96
C THR A 24 10.95 11.73 6.46
N ARG A 25 10.83 13.03 6.77
CA ARG A 25 10.69 13.54 8.15
C ARG A 25 9.41 13.07 8.85
N HIS A 26 8.46 12.52 8.10
CA HIS A 26 7.17 12.09 8.60
C HIS A 26 6.93 10.64 8.23
N HIS A 27 7.07 9.75 9.22
CA HIS A 27 6.72 8.35 9.06
C HIS A 27 5.21 8.15 9.28
N ILE A 28 4.57 7.44 8.36
CA ILE A 28 3.17 7.02 8.51
C ILE A 28 3.15 5.67 9.22
N ASN A 29 2.40 5.59 10.32
CA ASN A 29 2.22 4.35 11.07
C ASN A 29 0.78 3.86 10.96
N VAL A 30 0.63 2.57 10.69
CA VAL A 30 -0.63 1.83 10.76
C VAL A 30 -0.71 1.15 12.13
N THR A 31 -1.82 1.37 12.84
CA THR A 31 -2.02 0.88 14.21
C THR A 31 -3.51 0.55 14.43
N GLY A 32 -3.80 -0.23 15.48
CA GLY A 32 -5.17 -0.61 15.85
C GLY A 32 -5.68 -1.86 15.13
N GLY A 33 -6.99 -2.14 15.27
CA GLY A 33 -7.61 -3.34 14.72
C GLY A 33 -6.94 -4.62 15.28
N PRO A 34 -6.63 -5.62 14.42
CA PRO A 34 -5.99 -6.86 14.86
C PRO A 34 -4.46 -6.77 15.05
N LEU A 35 -3.86 -5.58 14.92
CA LEU A 35 -2.41 -5.39 14.94
C LEU A 35 -1.86 -5.25 16.37
N SER A 36 -0.86 -6.07 16.74
CA SER A 36 -0.22 -6.03 18.06
C SER A 36 0.84 -4.93 18.23
N TYR A 37 1.34 -4.37 17.12
CA TYR A 37 2.42 -3.38 17.11
C TYR A 37 2.09 -2.22 16.16
N LYS A 38 2.98 -1.23 16.13
CA LYS A 38 2.98 -0.21 15.09
C LYS A 38 3.66 -0.75 13.84
N TYR A 39 3.10 -0.43 12.69
CA TYR A 39 3.65 -0.83 11.40
C TYR A 39 3.93 0.41 10.57
N GLN A 40 5.19 0.62 10.22
CA GLN A 40 5.59 1.76 9.40
C GLN A 40 5.30 1.45 7.94
N PHE A 41 4.55 2.34 7.28
CA PHE A 41 4.25 2.27 5.87
C PHE A 41 5.50 2.46 5.01
N GLN A 42 5.67 1.62 3.98
CA GLN A 42 6.84 1.63 3.09
C GLN A 42 6.44 1.76 1.62
N GLU A 43 5.44 0.98 1.17
CA GLU A 43 5.10 0.91 -0.25
C GLU A 43 3.59 0.76 -0.48
N ILE A 44 3.14 1.26 -1.62
CA ILE A 44 1.85 0.91 -2.24
C ILE A 44 2.13 0.12 -3.50
N HIS A 45 1.47 -1.03 -3.64
CA HIS A 45 1.42 -1.83 -4.86
C HIS A 45 0.02 -1.71 -5.44
N ILE A 46 -0.08 -1.36 -6.71
CA ILE A 46 -1.36 -1.20 -7.41
C ILE A 46 -1.52 -2.33 -8.41
N HIS A 47 -2.54 -3.16 -8.19
CA HIS A 47 -2.94 -4.23 -9.09
C HIS A 47 -4.20 -3.76 -9.82
N TYR A 48 -4.24 -3.91 -11.14
CA TYR A 48 -5.37 -3.48 -11.96
C TYR A 48 -5.53 -4.38 -13.18
N GLY A 49 -6.77 -4.58 -13.62
CA GLY A 49 -7.07 -5.33 -14.82
C GLY A 49 -7.05 -4.49 -16.09
N LEU A 50 -7.11 -5.16 -17.23
CA LEU A 50 -7.29 -4.51 -18.53
C LEU A 50 -8.74 -4.00 -18.76
N HIS A 51 -9.68 -4.53 -17.98
CA HIS A 51 -11.11 -4.22 -18.05
C HIS A 51 -11.67 -4.12 -16.64
N ASP A 52 -12.68 -3.26 -16.45
CA ASP A 52 -13.27 -2.97 -15.13
C ASP A 52 -13.95 -4.16 -14.43
N GLN A 53 -14.08 -5.29 -15.12
CA GLN A 53 -14.71 -6.50 -14.60
C GLN A 53 -13.75 -7.33 -13.72
N PHE A 54 -12.44 -7.10 -13.82
CA PHE A 54 -11.40 -7.88 -13.14
C PHE A 54 -10.21 -6.99 -12.77
N GLY A 55 -9.39 -7.42 -11.82
CA GLY A 55 -8.13 -6.73 -11.50
C GLY A 55 -7.68 -6.86 -10.06
N SER A 56 -8.62 -6.83 -9.11
CA SER A 56 -8.33 -7.16 -7.73
C SER A 56 -7.94 -8.63 -7.59
N GLU A 57 -7.03 -8.92 -6.67
CA GLU A 57 -6.66 -10.30 -6.34
C GLU A 57 -7.69 -10.90 -5.37
N HIS A 58 -8.18 -10.10 -4.43
CA HIS A 58 -9.28 -10.47 -3.55
C HIS A 58 -10.64 -10.22 -4.19
N SER A 59 -11.64 -11.00 -3.79
CA SER A 59 -13.03 -10.86 -4.25
C SER A 59 -13.99 -10.84 -3.06
N ILE A 60 -15.16 -10.22 -3.24
CA ILE A 60 -16.25 -10.24 -2.26
C ILE A 60 -17.41 -11.00 -2.88
N ASN A 61 -17.81 -12.12 -2.26
CA ASN A 61 -18.87 -13.00 -2.77
C ASN A 61 -18.65 -13.45 -4.23
N GLY A 62 -17.40 -13.65 -4.63
CA GLY A 62 -17.01 -14.02 -6.00
C GLY A 62 -16.96 -12.85 -7.00
N TYR A 63 -17.28 -11.62 -6.58
CA TYR A 63 -17.14 -10.43 -7.40
C TYR A 63 -15.75 -9.81 -7.21
N ALA A 64 -15.01 -9.70 -8.32
CA ALA A 64 -13.75 -8.97 -8.38
C ALA A 64 -14.00 -7.47 -8.65
N PHE A 65 -13.04 -6.64 -8.26
CA PHE A 65 -13.02 -5.21 -8.50
C PHE A 65 -12.01 -4.85 -9.60
N PRO A 66 -12.14 -3.69 -10.26
CA PRO A 66 -11.21 -3.25 -11.30
C PRO A 66 -9.74 -3.18 -10.86
N ALA A 67 -9.50 -2.91 -9.58
CA ALA A 67 -8.18 -2.72 -9.02
C ALA A 67 -8.15 -3.02 -7.52
N GLU A 68 -6.95 -3.29 -7.01
CA GLU A 68 -6.65 -3.46 -5.60
C GLU A 68 -5.38 -2.68 -5.24
N VAL A 69 -5.44 -1.94 -4.14
CA VAL A 69 -4.28 -1.25 -3.57
C VAL A 69 -3.81 -2.06 -2.37
N ARG A 70 -2.57 -2.52 -2.44
CA ARG A 70 -1.90 -3.24 -1.35
C ARG A 70 -0.84 -2.38 -0.71
N THR A 71 -0.82 -2.32 0.60
CA THR A 71 0.21 -1.58 1.36
C THR A 71 1.22 -2.54 1.97
N LEU A 72 2.51 -2.32 1.70
CA LEU A 72 3.60 -2.97 2.42
C LEU A 72 3.95 -2.14 3.66
N THR A 73 4.05 -2.82 4.80
CA THR A 73 4.43 -2.19 6.06
C THR A 73 5.46 -3.04 6.78
N LEU A 74 6.34 -2.39 7.55
CA LEU A 74 7.35 -3.04 8.38
C LEU A 74 6.97 -2.92 9.85
N SER A 75 6.98 -4.03 10.59
CA SER A 75 6.82 -4.01 12.04
C SER A 75 7.91 -3.15 12.67
N SER A 76 7.53 -2.07 13.35
CA SER A 76 8.47 -1.28 14.14
C SER A 76 8.41 -1.75 15.59
N PHE A 77 9.49 -2.41 16.04
CA PHE A 77 9.67 -2.79 17.45
C PHE A 77 10.02 -1.61 18.36
N ILE A 78 10.15 -0.41 17.81
CA ILE A 78 10.76 0.73 18.49
C ILE A 78 9.71 1.82 18.74
N GLN A 79 9.44 2.08 20.01
CA GLN A 79 9.43 3.44 20.52
C GLN A 79 10.49 3.53 21.60
#